data_AF-A0A1T1J5W6-F1
#
_entry.id   AF-A0A1T1J5W6-F1
#
_cell.length_a   1.000
_cell.length_b   1.000
_cell.length_c   1.000
_cell.angle_alpha   90.00
_cell.angle_beta   90.00
_cell.angle_gamma   90.00
#
_symmetry.space_group_name_H-M   'P 1'
#
loop_
_entity.id
_entity.type
_entity.pdbx_description
1 polymer ?
#
loop_
_entity_poly.entity_id
_entity_poly.type
_entity_poly.pdbx_seq_one_letter_code
_entity_poly.pdbx_strand_id
1 'polypeptide(L)'
;MRDDQVERIKLLSEEIADDMVKTAVMAMGIGLGSNQERGNKGFMYKIVKDQAGVMATLQRILDIKSGAIPPISATQATQEKYEQQLIKKAEEAAAKAKQRMS
;
A
#
# COMPACT_ATOMS: atom_id res chain seq x y z
N MET A 1 -7.59 -14.26 -9.69
CA MET A 1 -7.84 -14.51 -8.27
C MET A 1 -8.96 -15.52 -8.15
N ARG A 2 -8.72 -16.60 -7.41
CA ARG A 2 -9.69 -17.64 -7.11
C ARG A 2 -10.60 -17.20 -5.95
N ASP A 3 -11.74 -17.84 -5.78
CA ASP A 3 -12.73 -17.44 -4.76
C ASP A 3 -12.19 -17.63 -3.33
N ASP A 4 -11.38 -18.66 -3.09
CA ASP A 4 -10.70 -18.87 -1.80
C ASP A 4 -9.73 -17.72 -1.44
N GLN A 5 -9.11 -17.11 -2.45
CA GLN A 5 -8.20 -15.98 -2.26
C GLN A 5 -8.99 -14.68 -1.99
N VAL A 6 -10.14 -14.50 -2.63
CA VAL A 6 -11.04 -13.38 -2.37
C VAL A 6 -11.51 -13.42 -0.92
N GLU A 7 -11.95 -14.58 -0.45
CA GLU A 7 -12.46 -14.73 0.91
C GLU A 7 -11.36 -14.49 1.96
N ARG A 8 -10.16 -15.03 1.74
CA ARG A 8 -9.00 -14.76 2.61
C ARG A 8 -8.64 -13.28 2.70
N ILE A 9 -8.76 -12.53 1.60
CA ILE A 9 -8.48 -11.09 1.61
C ILE A 9 -9.55 -10.32 2.40
N LYS A 10 -10.82 -10.72 2.31
CA LYS A 10 -11.89 -10.11 3.12
C LYS A 10 -11.65 -10.34 4.61
N LEU A 11 -11.38 -11.58 5.01
CA LEU A 11 -11.04 -11.92 6.40
C LEU A 11 -9.82 -11.15 6.90
N LEU A 12 -8.76 -11.07 6.09
CA LEU A 12 -7.58 -10.27 6.42
C LEU A 12 -7.93 -8.77 6.59
N SER A 13 -8.82 -8.24 5.76
CA SER A 13 -9.27 -6.85 5.87
C SER A 13 -10.04 -6.60 7.18
N GLU A 14 -10.82 -7.57 7.66
CA GLU A 14 -11.51 -7.52 8.94
C GLU A 14 -10.52 -7.59 10.12
N GLU A 15 -9.54 -8.50 10.07
CA GLU A 15 -8.49 -8.61 11.09
C GLU A 15 -7.68 -7.31 11.22
N ILE A 16 -7.32 -6.70 10.09
CA ILE A 16 -6.61 -5.41 10.08
C ILE A 16 -7.49 -4.30 10.67
N ALA A 17 -8.80 -4.30 10.38
CA ALA A 17 -9.72 -3.32 10.94
C ALA A 17 -9.79 -3.42 12.47
N ASP A 18 -9.88 -4.64 13.00
CA ASP A 18 -9.85 -4.90 14.44
C ASP A 18 -8.55 -4.42 15.09
N ASP A 19 -7.41 -4.74 14.49
CA ASP A 19 -6.11 -4.29 15.00
C ASP A 19 -5.94 -2.78 14.90
N MET A 20 -6.52 -2.15 13.88
CA MET A 20 -6.54 -0.70 13.75
C MET A 20 -7.35 -0.04 14.87
N VAL A 21 -8.52 -0.59 15.23
CA VAL A 21 -9.32 -0.11 16.36
C VAL A 21 -8.54 -0.25 17.66
N LYS A 22 -7.94 -1.43 17.94
CA LYS A 22 -7.12 -1.64 19.15
C LYS A 22 -5.96 -0.63 19.22
N THR A 23 -5.27 -0.42 18.11
CA THR A 23 -4.15 0.53 18.01
C THR A 23 -4.62 1.97 18.27
N ALA A 24 -5.75 2.37 17.70
CA ALA A 24 -6.33 3.69 17.91
C ALA A 24 -6.76 3.90 19.38
N VAL A 25 -7.37 2.88 20.00
CA VAL A 25 -7.74 2.90 21.42
C VAL A 25 -6.51 3.07 22.31
N MET A 26 -5.44 2.34 22.03
CA MET A 26 -4.17 2.53 22.74
C MET A 26 -3.62 3.96 22.55
N ALA A 27 -3.64 4.50 21.33
CA ALA A 27 -3.20 5.87 21.04
C ALA A 27 -3.99 6.90 21.84
N MET A 28 -5.32 6.73 21.96
CA MET A 28 -6.19 7.63 22.73
C MET A 28 -5.83 7.64 24.21
N GLY A 29 -5.42 6.49 24.76
CA GLY A 29 -4.97 6.37 26.15
C GLY A 29 -3.62 7.01 26.45
N ILE A 30 -2.82 7.36 25.43
CA ILE A 30 -1.53 8.03 25.63
C ILE A 30 -1.73 9.53 25.84
N GLY A 31 -1.08 10.07 26.88
CA GLY A 31 -1.08 11.49 27.20
C GLY A 31 -0.35 12.37 26.18
N LEU A 32 -0.27 13.68 26.50
CA LEU A 32 0.46 14.68 25.72
C LEU A 32 1.34 15.58 26.62
N GLY A 33 1.50 15.20 27.89
CA GLY A 33 2.15 16.01 28.93
C GLY A 33 3.66 16.06 28.78
N SER A 34 4.27 15.01 28.22
CA SER A 34 5.71 14.94 27.95
C SER A 34 6.03 14.70 26.47
N ASN A 35 7.28 14.98 26.08
CA ASN A 35 7.78 14.66 24.74
C ASN A 35 7.72 13.15 24.44
N GLN A 36 7.97 12.31 25.45
CA GLN A 36 7.90 10.85 25.31
C GLN A 36 6.46 10.40 25.03
N GLU A 37 5.47 10.91 25.77
CA GLU A 37 4.07 10.60 25.52
C GLU A 37 3.62 11.06 24.13
N ARG A 38 4.00 12.28 23.71
CA ARG A 38 3.72 12.77 22.36
C ARG A 38 4.33 11.89 21.27
N GLY A 39 5.57 11.45 21.47
CA GLY A 39 6.26 10.54 20.55
C GLY A 39 5.55 9.20 20.43
N ASN A 40 5.21 8.58 21.58
CA ASN A 40 4.47 7.32 21.61
C ASN A 40 3.09 7.45 20.96
N LYS A 41 2.35 8.53 21.26
CA LYS A 41 1.03 8.78 20.66
C LYS A 41 1.13 8.97 19.14
N GLY A 42 2.10 9.75 18.68
CA GLY A 42 2.37 9.96 17.26
C GLY A 42 2.74 8.65 16.55
N PHE A 43 3.54 7.79 17.18
CA PHE A 43 3.88 6.48 16.65
C PHE A 43 2.65 5.59 16.46
N MET A 44 1.77 5.52 17.46
CA MET A 44 0.54 4.73 17.37
C MET A 44 -0.40 5.23 16.27
N TYR A 45 -0.58 6.55 16.13
CA TYR A 45 -1.38 7.10 15.01
C TYR A 45 -0.75 6.83 13.64
N LYS A 46 0.58 6.77 13.55
CA LYS A 46 1.25 6.36 12.32
C LYS A 46 0.91 4.91 11.95
N ILE A 47 0.93 4.00 12.91
CA ILE A 47 0.51 2.60 12.69
C ILE A 47 -0.94 2.53 12.18
N VAL A 48 -1.87 3.27 12.80
CA VAL A 48 -3.27 3.35 12.35
C VAL A 48 -3.37 3.83 10.91
N LYS A 49 -2.61 4.88 10.55
CA LYS A 49 -2.58 5.39 9.18
C LYS A 49 -2.05 4.35 8.18
N ASP A 50 -0.99 3.64 8.56
CA ASP A 50 -0.38 2.62 7.71
C ASP A 50 -1.34 1.42 7.51
N GLN A 51 -2.05 0.98 8.56
CA GLN A 51 -3.11 -0.03 8.49
C GLN A 51 -4.26 0.38 7.56
N ALA A 52 -4.73 1.62 7.65
CA ALA A 52 -5.74 2.16 6.75
C ALA A 52 -5.28 2.14 5.28
N GLY A 53 -4.00 2.43 5.02
CA GLY A 53 -3.40 2.33 3.69
C GLY A 53 -3.39 0.90 3.13
N VAL A 54 -3.11 -0.10 3.97
CA VAL A 54 -3.17 -1.52 3.60
C VAL A 54 -4.62 -1.91 3.26
N MET A 55 -5.59 -1.56 4.11
CA MET A 55 -7.01 -1.85 3.84
C MET A 55 -7.49 -1.25 2.52
N ALA A 56 -7.17 0.02 2.26
CA ALA A 56 -7.51 0.68 1.00
C ALA A 56 -6.91 -0.05 -0.22
N THR A 57 -5.70 -0.58 -0.07
CA THR A 57 -5.04 -1.37 -1.12
C THR A 57 -5.73 -2.71 -1.34
N LEU A 58 -6.11 -3.41 -0.27
CA LEU A 58 -6.85 -4.68 -0.36
C LEU A 58 -8.21 -4.49 -1.03
N GLN A 59 -8.97 -3.46 -0.63
CA GLN A 59 -10.26 -3.13 -1.25
C GLN A 59 -10.08 -2.82 -2.74
N ARG A 60 -9.05 -2.05 -3.10
CA ARG A 60 -8.74 -1.77 -4.51
C ARG A 60 -8.49 -3.03 -5.33
N ILE A 61 -7.80 -4.02 -4.77
CA ILE A 61 -7.54 -5.31 -5.43
C ILE A 61 -8.86 -6.08 -5.64
N LEU A 62 -9.75 -6.08 -4.64
CA LEU A 62 -11.07 -6.69 -4.75
C LEU A 62 -11.92 -6.00 -5.83
N ASP A 63 -11.92 -4.67 -5.87
CA ASP A 63 -12.67 -3.87 -6.84
C ASP A 63 -12.14 -4.08 -8.28
N ILE A 64 -10.82 -4.20 -8.45
CA ILE A 64 -10.22 -4.55 -9.75
C ILE A 64 -10.68 -5.94 -10.19
N LYS A 65 -10.72 -6.90 -9.25
CA LYS A 65 -11.10 -8.28 -9.56
C LYS A 65 -12.60 -8.41 -9.88
N SER A 66 -13.46 -7.68 -9.19
CA SER A 66 -14.91 -7.66 -9.45
C SER A 66 -15.26 -6.88 -10.72
N GLY A 67 -14.34 -6.09 -11.25
CA GLY A 67 -14.56 -5.21 -12.40
C GLY A 67 -15.23 -3.89 -12.02
N ALA A 68 -15.39 -3.60 -10.73
CA ALA A 68 -15.93 -2.33 -10.24
C ALA A 68 -15.03 -1.14 -10.58
N ILE A 69 -13.70 -1.35 -10.61
CA ILE A 69 -12.73 -0.36 -11.11
C ILE A 69 -11.77 -1.00 -12.13
N PRO A 70 -11.35 -0.25 -13.15
CA PRO A 70 -10.28 -0.70 -14.03
C PRO A 70 -8.96 -0.83 -13.24
N PRO A 71 -8.09 -1.81 -13.59
CA PRO A 71 -6.69 -1.77 -13.17
C PRO A 71 -6.09 -0.38 -13.45
N ILE A 72 -5.20 0.13 -12.60
CA ILE A 72 -4.52 1.42 -12.84
C ILE A 72 -3.85 1.45 -14.23
N SER A 73 -3.34 0.30 -14.67
CA SER A 73 -2.76 0.08 -16.00
C SER A 73 -3.77 0.02 -17.15
N ALA A 74 -5.07 0.14 -16.89
CA ALA A 74 -6.12 0.06 -17.91
C ALA A 74 -6.60 1.43 -18.41
N THR A 75 -6.02 2.53 -17.90
CA THR A 75 -6.07 3.81 -18.64
C THR A 75 -4.88 3.88 -19.58
N GLN A 76 -5.14 4.18 -20.86
CA GLN A 76 -4.12 4.24 -21.90
C GLN A 76 -2.93 5.13 -21.49
N ALA A 77 -3.20 6.30 -20.90
CA ALA A 77 -2.18 7.22 -20.40
C ALA A 77 -1.27 6.62 -19.31
N THR A 78 -1.80 5.73 -18.46
CA THR A 78 -1.00 5.09 -17.41
C THR A 78 -0.20 3.91 -17.95
N GLN A 79 -0.74 3.23 -18.96
CA GLN A 79 -0.06 2.16 -19.69
C GLN A 79 1.14 2.74 -20.47
N GLU A 80 0.92 3.82 -21.21
CA GLU A 80 1.96 4.56 -21.94
C GLU A 80 3.06 5.08 -20.98
N LYS A 81 2.69 5.62 -19.82
CA LYS A 81 3.66 6.09 -18.82
C LYS A 81 4.48 4.95 -18.21
N TYR A 82 3.87 3.79 -18.00
CA TYR A 82 4.57 2.60 -17.51
C TYR A 82 5.52 2.02 -18.55
N GLU A 83 5.11 1.94 -19.82
CA GLU A 83 5.95 1.53 -20.94
C GLU A 83 7.17 2.45 -21.11
N GLN A 84 6.97 3.78 -21.01
CA GLN A 84 8.08 4.74 -21.03
C GLN A 84 9.07 4.52 -19.87
N GLN A 85 8.59 4.17 -18.67
CA GLN A 85 9.46 3.85 -17.54
C GLN A 85 10.26 2.57 -17.76
N LEU A 86 9.67 1.56 -18.41
CA LEU A 86 10.37 0.32 -18.75
C LEU A 86 11.47 0.55 -19.79
N ILE A 87 11.19 1.33 -20.84
CA ILE A 87 12.18 1.71 -21.86
C ILE A 87 13.34 2.45 -21.20
N LYS A 88 13.07 3.46 -20.37
CA LYS A 88 14.12 4.23 -19.68
C LYS A 88 15.00 3.34 -18.80
N LYS A 89 14.41 2.39 -18.06
CA LYS A 89 15.17 1.42 -17.27
C LYS A 89 16.03 0.49 -18.13
N ALA A 90 15.52 0.06 -19.28
CA ALA A 90 16.26 -0.77 -20.22
C ALA A 90 17.45 0.00 -20.83
N GLU A 91 17.27 1.27 -21.19
CA GLU A 91 18.33 2.15 -21.68
C GLU A 91 19.40 2.41 -20.62
N GLU A 92 19.01 2.71 -19.38
CA GLU A 92 19.94 2.88 -18.26
C GLU A 92 20.73 1.60 -17.95
N ALA A 93 20.07 0.44 -18.02
CA ALA A 93 20.73 -0.85 -17.85
C ALA A 93 21.70 -1.15 -19.00
N ALA A 94 21.31 -0.85 -20.25
CA ALA A 94 22.17 -1.01 -21.43
C ALA A 94 23.37 -0.06 -21.39
N ALA A 95 23.19 1.19 -20.94
CA ALA A 95 24.28 2.14 -20.77
C ALA A 95 25.27 1.67 -19.69
N LYS A 96 24.76 1.17 -18.55
CA LYS A 96 25.60 0.56 -17.50
C LYS A 96 26.31 -0.70 -17.99
N ALA A 97 25.67 -1.52 -18.82
CA ALA A 97 26.30 -2.70 -19.42
C ALA A 97 27.42 -2.29 -20.40
N LYS A 98 27.18 -1.29 -21.26
CA LYS A 98 28.22 -0.74 -22.15
C LYS A 98 29.40 -0.14 -21.38
N GLN A 99 29.16 0.55 -20.27
CA GLN A 99 30.22 1.06 -19.40
C GLN A 99 31.02 -0.05 -18.70
N ARG A 100 30.46 -1.24 -18.52
CA ARG A 100 31.18 -2.40 -17.94
C ARG A 100 31.93 -3.21 -19.01
N MET A 101 31.61 -3.02 -20.28
CA MET A 101 32.25 -3.69 -21.42
C MET A 101 33.30 -2.82 -22.14
N SER A 102 33.39 -1.53 -21.77
CA SER A 102 34.48 -0.60 -22.11
C SER A 102 35.49 -0.56 -20.98
#